data_AF-A0A3S4FU76-F1
#
_entry.id   AF-A0A3S4FU76-F1
#
_cell.length_a   1.000
_cell.length_b   1.000
_cell.length_c   1.000
_cell.angle_alpha   90.00
_cell.angle_beta   90.00
_cell.angle_gamma   90.00
#
_symmetry.space_group_name_H-M   'P 1'
#
loop_
_entity.id
_entity.type
_entity.pdbx_description
1 polymer ?
#
loop_
_entity_poly.entity_id
_entity_poly.type
_entity_poly.pdbx_seq_one_letter_code
_entity_poly.pdbx_strand_id
1 'polypeptide(L)'
;MSLRLNHEYCLVTESGKDKGSLRQQDFLPVEIASNHAPDGRTPSAETGLHTLLYRLYPQVSAVLHTHSVNATVLSRVEQGDALRLQAMKCKNPSAASAAIRRW
;
A
#
# COMPACT_ATOMS: atom_id res chain seq x y z
N MET A 1 -2.07 3.12 2.57
CA MET A 1 -1.53 3.80 1.36
C MET A 1 -0.14 4.29 1.67
N SER A 2 0.79 4.28 0.70
CA SER A 2 2.14 4.83 0.93
C SER A 2 2.79 5.43 -0.31
N LEU A 3 3.80 6.28 -0.07
CA LEU A 3 4.66 6.93 -1.05
C LEU A 3 6.13 6.77 -0.63
N ARG A 4 7.03 6.46 -1.56
CA ARG A 4 8.47 6.46 -1.30
C ARG A 4 8.94 7.91 -1.15
N LEU A 5 9.64 8.21 -0.06
CA LEU A 5 10.29 9.50 0.13
C LEU A 5 11.71 9.48 -0.43
N ASN A 6 12.47 8.42 -0.12
CA ASN A 6 13.82 8.19 -0.63
C ASN A 6 14.18 6.68 -0.52
N HIS A 7 15.47 6.34 -0.49
CA HIS A 7 15.92 4.95 -0.36
C HIS A 7 15.66 4.35 1.02
N GLU A 8 15.59 5.18 2.05
CA GLU A 8 15.53 4.77 3.46
C GLU A 8 14.12 4.87 4.02
N TYR A 9 13.33 5.84 3.55
CA TYR A 9 12.02 6.17 4.11
C TYR A 9 10.90 6.15 3.07
N CYS A 10 9.73 5.77 3.55
CA CYS A 10 8.46 5.97 2.88
C CYS A 10 7.46 6.66 3.82
N LEU A 11 6.49 7.37 3.25
CA LEU A 11 5.36 7.92 3.95
C LEU A 11 4.22 6.91 3.92
N VAL A 12 3.69 6.53 5.08
CA VAL A 12 2.57 5.59 5.22
C VAL A 12 1.42 6.28 5.95
N THR A 13 0.19 5.96 5.57
CA THR A 13 -1.01 6.43 6.28
C THR A 13 -1.04 5.97 7.73
N GLU A 14 -1.46 6.85 8.62
CA GLU A 14 -1.73 6.55 10.03
C GLU A 14 -2.87 5.52 10.17
N SER A 15 -2.79 4.69 11.21
CA SER A 15 -3.81 3.68 11.50
C SER A 15 -5.17 4.30 11.81
N GLY A 16 -6.25 3.60 11.43
CA GLY A 16 -7.63 4.02 11.74
C GLY A 16 -8.17 5.21 10.93
N LYS A 17 -7.41 5.77 9.99
CA LYS A 17 -7.87 6.88 9.13
C LYS A 17 -8.76 6.38 8.00
N ASP A 18 -9.82 7.14 7.74
CA ASP A 18 -10.65 6.92 6.55
C ASP A 18 -9.83 7.20 5.28
N LYS A 19 -9.62 6.14 4.48
CA LYS A 19 -8.81 6.21 3.25
C LYS A 19 -9.48 7.07 2.16
N GLY A 20 -10.78 7.37 2.28
CA GLY A 20 -11.53 8.23 1.37
C GLY A 20 -11.33 9.73 1.60
N SER A 21 -10.81 10.13 2.76
CA SER A 21 -10.69 11.54 3.18
C SER A 21 -9.30 11.93 3.69
N LEU A 22 -8.27 11.16 3.30
CA LEU A 22 -6.88 11.36 3.72
C LEU A 22 -6.36 12.76 3.37
N ARG A 23 -5.67 13.37 4.33
CA ARG A 23 -4.92 14.62 4.17
C ARG A 23 -3.43 14.35 4.29
N GLN A 24 -2.61 15.33 3.88
CA GLN A 24 -1.15 15.22 3.94
C GLN A 24 -0.64 14.92 5.36
N GLN A 25 -1.27 15.48 6.39
CA GLN A 25 -0.94 15.25 7.81
C GLN A 25 -1.23 13.83 8.31
N ASP A 26 -2.05 13.05 7.59
CA ASP A 26 -2.38 11.68 7.95
C ASP A 26 -1.29 10.68 7.49
N PHE A 27 -0.21 11.18 6.89
CA PHE A 27 0.98 10.39 6.55
C PHE A 27 2.09 10.61 7.58
N LEU A 28 2.85 9.54 7.84
CA LEU A 28 4.01 9.55 8.72
C LEU A 28 5.18 8.81 8.09
N PRO A 29 6.43 9.20 8.38
CA PRO A 29 7.61 8.50 7.89
C PRO A 29 7.74 7.12 8.53
N VAL A 30 8.14 6.15 7.72
CA VAL A 30 8.46 4.78 8.10
C VAL A 30 9.75 4.36 7.40
N GLU A 31 10.69 3.82 8.15
CA GLU A 31 11.91 3.20 7.63
C GLU A 31 11.57 1.96 6.81
N ILE A 32 12.04 1.93 5.56
CA ILE A 32 11.80 0.84 4.61
C ILE A 32 12.47 -0.46 5.10
N ALA A 33 13.64 -0.36 5.74
CA ALA A 33 14.41 -1.52 6.18
C ALA A 33 13.79 -2.23 7.40
N SER A 34 13.32 -1.45 8.38
CA SER A 34 12.96 -1.92 9.73
C SER A 34 11.45 -1.89 10.01
N ASN A 35 10.66 -1.19 9.18
CA ASN A 35 9.27 -0.80 9.44
C ASN A 35 9.10 0.15 10.63
N HIS A 36 10.19 0.70 11.16
CA HIS A 36 10.15 1.59 12.30
C HIS A 36 9.55 2.95 11.91
N ALA A 37 8.64 3.45 12.74
CA ALA A 37 8.07 4.79 12.63
C ALA A 37 8.67 5.68 13.73
N PRO A 38 9.60 6.60 13.40
CA PRO A 38 10.31 7.40 14.42
C PRO A 38 9.42 8.47 15.07
N ASP A 39 8.29 8.81 14.45
CA ASP A 39 7.37 9.88 14.89
C ASP A 39 6.45 9.46 16.06
N GLY A 40 6.60 8.23 16.60
CA GLY A 40 5.80 7.69 17.71
C GLY A 40 4.32 7.42 17.40
N ARG A 41 3.81 7.95 16.28
CA ARG A 41 2.48 7.67 15.73
C ARG A 41 2.40 6.24 15.20
N THR A 42 1.20 5.68 15.23
CA THR A 42 0.97 4.29 14.79
C THR A 42 0.74 4.23 13.28
N PRO A 43 1.65 3.64 12.49
CA PRO A 43 1.43 3.50 11.06
C PRO A 43 0.35 2.46 10.78
N SER A 44 -0.17 2.43 9.55
CA SER A 44 -1.17 1.44 9.13
C SER A 44 -0.75 0.00 9.46
N ALA A 45 -1.71 -0.87 9.82
CA ALA A 45 -1.47 -2.29 10.00
C ALA A 45 -0.85 -2.98 8.76
N GLU A 46 -1.05 -2.39 7.57
CA GLU A 46 -0.50 -2.89 6.29
C GLU A 46 0.97 -2.52 6.06
N THR A 47 1.61 -1.78 6.98
CA THR A 47 2.96 -1.19 6.78
C THR A 47 4.01 -2.18 6.30
N GLY A 48 4.04 -3.39 6.87
CA GLY A 48 5.00 -4.42 6.47
C GLY A 48 4.88 -4.84 5.00
N LEU A 49 3.67 -4.81 4.43
CA LEU A 49 3.46 -5.11 3.01
C LEU A 49 4.01 -3.98 2.13
N HIS A 50 3.78 -2.72 2.53
CA HIS A 50 4.27 -1.55 1.80
C HIS A 50 5.80 -1.53 1.74
N THR A 51 6.48 -1.69 2.87
CA THR A 51 7.96 -1.68 2.93
C THR A 51 8.58 -2.89 2.25
N LEU A 52 7.92 -4.06 2.27
CA LEU A 52 8.35 -5.23 1.50
C LEU A 52 8.36 -4.93 0.00
N LEU A 53 7.30 -4.30 -0.52
CA LEU A 53 7.24 -3.93 -1.94
C LEU A 53 8.34 -2.93 -2.31
N TYR A 54 8.65 -1.96 -1.46
CA TYR A 54 9.76 -1.03 -1.70
C TYR A 54 11.14 -1.70 -1.66
N ARG A 55 11.32 -2.76 -0.87
CA ARG A 55 12.57 -3.55 -0.85
C ARG A 55 12.70 -4.43 -2.09
N LEU A 56 11.62 -5.09 -2.51
CA LEU A 56 11.60 -5.97 -3.68
C LEU A 56 11.68 -5.22 -5.01
N TYR A 57 11.10 -4.02 -5.06
CA TYR A 57 10.99 -3.22 -6.27
C TYR A 57 11.46 -1.78 -6.03
N PRO A 58 12.78 -1.51 -6.15
CA PRO A 58 13.36 -0.19 -5.93
C PRO A 58 12.73 0.93 -6.77
N GLN A 59 12.23 0.59 -7.97
CA GLN A 59 11.56 1.50 -8.89
C GLN A 59 10.14 1.89 -8.48
N VAL A 60 9.54 1.23 -7.48
CA VAL A 60 8.19 1.55 -7.01
C VAL A 60 8.23 2.80 -6.13
N SER A 61 7.43 3.79 -6.50
CA SER A 61 7.34 5.09 -5.83
C SER A 61 6.06 5.26 -5.00
N ALA A 62 5.04 4.44 -5.23
CA ALA A 62 3.81 4.45 -4.45
C ALA A 62 3.17 3.07 -4.39
N VAL A 63 2.41 2.82 -3.32
CA VAL A 63 1.63 1.60 -3.15
C VAL A 63 0.23 1.96 -2.68
N LEU A 64 -0.75 1.50 -3.46
CA LEU A 64 -2.17 1.67 -3.19
C LEU A 64 -2.79 0.33 -2.78
N HIS A 65 -3.37 0.25 -1.58
CA HIS A 65 -4.11 -0.91 -1.07
C HIS A 65 -5.60 -0.59 -0.95
N THR A 66 -6.41 -1.11 -1.87
CA THR A 66 -7.85 -0.79 -1.94
C THR A 66 -8.73 -2.01 -1.69
N HIS A 67 -9.84 -1.81 -0.97
CA HIS A 67 -10.90 -2.81 -0.79
C HIS A 67 -12.09 -2.50 -1.70
N SER A 68 -11.89 -2.48 -3.02
CA SER A 68 -13.03 -2.33 -3.93
C SER A 68 -13.98 -3.51 -3.79
N VAL A 69 -15.28 -3.29 -4.03
CA VAL A 69 -16.29 -4.36 -4.01
C VAL A 69 -15.84 -5.53 -4.89
N ASN A 70 -15.36 -5.24 -6.10
CA ASN A 70 -14.88 -6.26 -7.03
C ASN A 70 -13.69 -7.04 -6.45
N ALA A 71 -12.72 -6.37 -5.82
CA ALA A 71 -11.58 -7.06 -5.20
C ALA A 71 -12.00 -7.96 -4.03
N THR A 72 -12.95 -7.51 -3.20
CA THR A 72 -13.46 -8.27 -2.06
C THR A 72 -14.33 -9.46 -2.48
N VAL A 73 -15.16 -9.30 -3.52
CA VAL A 73 -15.93 -10.43 -4.08
C VAL A 73 -14.97 -11.43 -4.70
N LEU A 74 -14.03 -10.95 -5.51
CA LEU A 74 -13.05 -11.77 -6.19
C LEU A 74 -12.20 -12.60 -5.22
N SER A 75 -11.78 -12.03 -4.09
CA SER A 75 -10.99 -12.77 -3.08
C SER A 75 -11.74 -13.93 -2.43
N ARG A 76 -13.08 -13.90 -2.45
CA ARG A 76 -13.93 -14.98 -1.92
C ARG A 76 -14.26 -16.05 -2.95
N VAL A 77 -14.45 -15.65 -4.21
CA VAL A 77 -14.86 -16.59 -5.28
C VAL A 77 -13.68 -17.29 -5.94
N GLU A 78 -12.52 -16.63 -6.00
CA GLU A 78 -11.31 -17.21 -6.57
C GLU A 78 -10.65 -18.20 -5.59
N GLN A 79 -10.42 -19.42 -6.07
CA GLN A 79 -9.89 -20.53 -5.26
C GLN A 79 -8.43 -20.87 -5.62
N GLY A 80 -7.90 -20.35 -6.73
CA GLY A 80 -6.51 -20.53 -7.11
C GLY A 80 -5.54 -19.68 -6.26
N ASP A 81 -4.28 -20.10 -6.22
CA ASP A 81 -3.21 -19.38 -5.50
C ASP A 81 -2.76 -18.09 -6.20
N ALA A 82 -3.10 -17.95 -7.48
CA ALA A 82 -2.75 -16.78 -8.28
C ALA A 82 -3.84 -16.49 -9.32
N LEU A 83 -4.10 -15.20 -9.51
CA LEU A 83 -5.00 -14.71 -10.55
C LEU A 83 -4.30 -13.63 -11.36
N ARG A 84 -4.37 -13.75 -12.69
CA ARG A 84 -3.87 -12.73 -13.60
C ARG A 84 -4.98 -11.73 -13.93
N LEU A 85 -4.88 -10.53 -13.38
CA LEU A 85 -5.77 -9.42 -13.71
C LEU A 85 -5.22 -8.64 -14.90
N GLN A 86 -6.03 -8.43 -15.93
CA GLN A 86 -5.72 -7.52 -17.03
C GLN A 86 -6.55 -6.25 -16.88
N ALA A 87 -5.91 -5.08 -17.04
CA ALA A 87 -6.54 -3.77 -17.15
C ALA A 87 -7.38 -3.28 -15.94
N MET A 88 -6.84 -3.34 -14.71
CA MET A 88 -7.38 -2.50 -13.62
C MET A 88 -7.05 -1.03 -13.87
N LYS A 89 -8.07 -0.21 -14.12
CA LYS A 89 -7.93 1.24 -14.25
C LYS A 89 -8.02 1.91 -12.88
N CYS A 90 -6.90 2.45 -12.40
CA CYS A 90 -6.94 3.52 -11.40
C CYS A 90 -7.36 4.81 -12.11
N LYS A 91 -8.35 5.55 -11.58
CA LYS A 91 -8.79 6.83 -12.17
C LYS A 91 -7.68 7.90 -12.20
N ASN A 92 -6.54 7.68 -11.52
CA ASN A 92 -5.36 8.53 -11.60
C ASN A 92 -4.06 7.67 -11.64
N PRO A 93 -3.43 7.46 -12.81
CA PRO A 93 -2.52 6.33 -13.03
C PRO A 93 -1.03 6.57 -12.73
N SER A 94 -0.60 7.73 -12.25
CA SER A 94 0.83 8.10 -12.22
C SER A 94 1.74 7.30 -11.28
N ALA A 95 1.23 6.34 -10.48
CA ALA A 95 2.07 5.60 -9.53
C ALA A 95 1.59 4.17 -9.17
N ALA A 96 0.79 3.51 -10.00
CA ALA A 96 0.17 2.22 -9.61
C ALA A 96 0.97 0.99 -10.11
N SER A 97 1.63 0.28 -9.19
CA SER A 97 2.00 -1.14 -9.37
C SER A 97 1.03 -1.99 -8.55
N ALA A 98 0.38 -2.97 -9.17
CA ALA A 98 -0.65 -3.79 -8.54
C ALA A 98 -0.14 -5.21 -8.27
N ALA A 99 -0.07 -5.59 -6.99
CA ALA A 99 0.10 -6.97 -6.56
C ALA A 99 -0.97 -7.26 -5.48
N ILE A 100 -1.90 -8.16 -5.77
CA ILE A 100 -2.87 -8.65 -4.79
C ILE A 100 -2.33 -9.95 -4.22
N ARG A 101 -2.04 -9.99 -2.91
CA ARG A 101 -1.86 -11.24 -2.16
C ARG A 101 -3.00 -11.35 -1.14
N ARG A 102 -3.48 -12.58 -0.96
CA ARG A 102 -4.58 -12.97 -0.07
C ARG A 102 -4.27 -12.54 1.38
N TRP A 103 -5.24 -11.94 2.06
CA TRP A 103 -5.32 -11.78 3.51
C TRP A 103 -6.71 -12.25 3.95
#